data_AF-A0A4P9THA6-F1
#
_entry.id   AF-A0A4P9THA6-F1
#
_cell.length_a   1.000
_cell.length_b   1.000
_cell.length_c   1.000
_cell.angle_alpha   90.00
_cell.angle_beta   90.00
_cell.angle_gamma   90.00
#
_symmetry.space_group_name_H-M   'P 1'
#
loop_
_entity.id
_entity.type
_entity.pdbx_description
1 polymer ?
#
loop_
_entity_poly.entity_id
_entity_poly.type
_entity_poly.pdbx_seq_one_letter_code
_entity_poly.pdbx_strand_id
1 'polypeptide(L)'
;MLSHNPEDESKLYTGDIETTDMEEARLLTEMKHTHLPLLEDYGFIDWDRDTHEVTKGPNFDDIRPFLEMIVAHQDELPDDWL
;
A
#
# COMPACT_ATOMS: atom_id res chain seq x y z
N MET A 1 25.10 -12.26 14.57
CA MET A 1 23.85 -13.04 14.48
C MET A 1 22.72 -12.04 14.50
N LEU A 2 21.96 -11.91 13.41
CA LEU A 2 20.84 -10.97 13.34
C LEU A 2 19.79 -11.40 14.37
N SER A 3 19.65 -10.63 15.44
CA SER A 3 18.55 -10.74 16.37
C SER A 3 17.27 -10.37 15.62
N HIS A 4 16.36 -11.34 15.54
CA HIS A 4 14.98 -11.16 15.15
C HIS A 4 14.40 -10.01 15.97
N ASN A 5 14.08 -8.88 15.33
CA ASN A 5 13.36 -7.78 15.96
C ASN A 5 11.90 -8.22 16.08
N PRO A 6 11.39 -8.57 17.27
CA PRO A 6 10.06 -9.14 17.44
C PRO A 6 8.98 -8.08 17.63
N GLU A 7 9.27 -6.82 17.31
CA GLU A 7 8.35 -5.71 17.52
C GLU A 7 7.75 -5.24 16.19
N ASP A 8 6.43 -5.40 16.14
CA ASP A 8 5.48 -4.55 15.43
C ASP A 8 5.05 -4.97 14.02
N GLU A 9 4.13 -5.94 13.99
CA GLU A 9 3.32 -6.30 12.81
C GLU A 9 2.43 -5.15 12.29
N SER A 10 2.52 -3.95 12.89
CA SER A 10 1.79 -2.76 12.44
C SER A 10 2.63 -1.71 11.72
N LYS A 11 3.94 -1.94 11.53
CA LYS A 11 4.79 -0.98 10.85
C LYS A 11 4.46 -0.93 9.35
N LEU A 12 3.87 0.16 8.91
CA LEU A 12 3.68 0.40 7.48
C LEU A 12 5.06 0.59 6.84
N TYR A 13 5.40 -0.27 5.89
CA TYR A 13 6.56 -0.03 5.05
C TYR A 13 6.19 0.96 3.95
N THR A 14 6.29 2.25 4.26
CA THR A 14 6.06 3.37 3.31
C THR A 14 7.28 3.61 2.39
N GLY A 15 8.25 2.69 2.33
CA GLY A 15 9.52 2.89 1.61
C GLY A 15 10.53 3.74 2.40
N ASP A 16 11.29 4.60 1.71
CA ASP A 16 12.33 5.49 2.27
C ASP A 16 11.77 6.77 2.94
N ILE A 17 10.46 6.84 3.17
CA ILE A 17 9.82 8.02 3.78
C ILE A 17 9.93 7.91 5.30
N GLU A 18 10.76 8.77 5.91
CA GLU A 18 10.76 8.97 7.36
C GLU A 18 9.43 9.63 7.77
N THR A 19 8.45 8.83 8.20
CA THR A 19 7.17 9.32 8.75
C THR A 19 7.20 9.33 10.27
N THR A 20 6.58 10.33 10.88
CA THR A 20 6.32 10.33 12.33
C THR A 20 5.22 9.33 12.70
N ASP A 21 5.21 8.83 13.95
CA ASP A 21 4.16 7.93 14.46
C ASP A 21 2.73 8.49 14.23
N MET A 22 2.57 9.81 14.24
CA MET A 22 1.29 10.48 14.01
C MET A 22 0.87 10.45 12.54
N GLU A 23 1.82 10.61 11.62
CA GLU A 23 1.57 10.52 10.18
C GLU A 23 1.30 9.07 9.76
N GLU A 24 2.00 8.11 10.35
CA GLU A 24 1.76 6.68 10.14
C GLU A 24 0.33 6.28 10.56
N ALA A 25 -0.12 6.72 11.75
CA ALA A 25 -1.49 6.47 12.22
C ALA A 25 -2.55 7.09 11.30
N ARG A 26 -2.26 8.26 10.72
CA ARG A 26 -3.14 8.92 9.75
C ARG A 26 -3.19 8.13 8.44
N LEU A 27 -2.05 7.73 7.89
CA LEU A 27 -1.95 6.92 6.67
C LEU A 27 -2.69 5.58 6.83
N LEU A 28 -2.50 4.90 7.97
CA LEU A 28 -3.25 3.68 8.30
C LEU A 28 -4.76 3.90 8.30
N THR A 29 -5.22 5.01 8.87
CA THR A 29 -6.64 5.37 8.91
C THR A 29 -7.18 5.60 7.49
N GLU A 30 -6.46 6.36 6.66
CA GLU A 30 -6.84 6.64 5.27
C GLU A 30 -6.85 5.36 4.42
N MET A 31 -5.86 4.48 4.59
CA MET A 31 -5.80 3.18 3.93
C MET A 31 -7.02 2.31 4.28
N LYS A 32 -7.33 2.16 5.58
CA LYS A 32 -8.41 1.28 6.05
C LYS A 32 -9.81 1.79 5.71
N HIS A 33 -10.01 3.10 5.70
CA HIS A 33 -11.34 3.69 5.57
C HIS A 33 -11.63 4.27 4.18
N THR A 34 -10.61 4.55 3.38
CA THR A 34 -10.78 5.19 2.07
C THR A 34 -10.18 4.34 0.96
N HIS A 35 -8.87 4.10 0.98
CA HIS A 35 -8.18 3.56 -0.20
C HIS A 35 -8.46 2.07 -0.44
N LEU A 36 -8.29 1.23 0.58
CA LEU A 36 -8.53 -0.21 0.43
C LEU A 36 -10.00 -0.52 0.11
N PRO A 37 -11.02 0.06 0.80
CA PRO A 37 -12.41 -0.12 0.41
C PRO A 37 -12.69 0.31 -1.04
N LEU A 38 -12.11 1.42 -1.49
CA LEU A 38 -12.34 1.91 -2.85
C LEU A 38 -11.76 0.97 -3.90
N LEU A 39 -10.52 0.49 -3.70
CA LEU A 39 -9.87 -0.45 -4.61
C LEU A 39 -10.59 -1.81 -4.66
N GLU A 40 -11.11 -2.25 -3.52
CA GLU A 40 -11.96 -3.45 -3.39
C GLU A 40 -13.29 -3.28 -4.13
N ASP A 41 -13.97 -2.13 -3.99
CA ASP A 41 -15.22 -1.81 -4.70
C ASP A 41 -15.06 -1.85 -6.23
N TYR A 42 -13.89 -1.44 -6.75
CA TYR A 42 -13.56 -1.55 -8.18
C TYR A 42 -13.10 -2.96 -8.60
N GLY A 43 -12.94 -3.88 -7.65
CA GLY A 43 -12.50 -5.26 -7.89
C GLY A 43 -11.01 -5.37 -8.25
N PHE A 44 -10.21 -4.34 -7.98
CA PHE A 44 -8.77 -4.38 -8.24
C PHE A 44 -8.02 -5.17 -7.17
N ILE A 45 -8.51 -5.15 -5.93
CA ILE A 45 -7.99 -5.95 -4.83
C ILE A 45 -9.11 -6.75 -4.17
N ASP A 46 -8.71 -7.73 -3.37
CA ASP A 46 -9.54 -8.38 -2.36
C ASP A 46 -8.85 -8.15 -1.01
N TRP A 47 -9.55 -7.56 -0.04
CA TRP A 47 -8.98 -7.17 1.24
C TRP A 47 -9.62 -7.93 2.40
N ASP A 48 -8.85 -8.86 2.98
CA ASP A 48 -9.23 -9.53 4.22
C ASP A 48 -9.02 -8.59 5.41
N ARG A 49 -10.12 -8.15 6.02
CA ARG A 49 -10.11 -7.20 7.15
C ARG A 49 -9.73 -7.87 8.47
N ASP A 50 -9.87 -9.18 8.56
CA ASP A 50 -9.55 -9.94 9.77
C ASP A 50 -8.03 -10.19 9.83
N THR A 51 -7.44 -10.60 8.71
CA THR A 51 -5.98 -10.86 8.60
C THR A 51 -5.17 -9.64 8.17
N HIS A 52 -5.83 -8.57 7.71
CA HIS A 52 -5.22 -7.40 7.09
C HIS A 52 -4.41 -7.72 5.82
N GLU A 53 -4.72 -8.83 5.14
CA GLU A 53 -4.06 -9.22 3.90
C GLU A 53 -4.77 -8.62 2.68
N VAL A 54 -3.97 -8.09 1.74
CA VAL A 54 -4.46 -7.57 0.46
C VAL A 54 -3.98 -8.47 -0.66
N THR A 55 -4.92 -9.00 -1.45
CA THR A 55 -4.64 -9.85 -2.60
C THR A 55 -5.21 -9.26 -3.89
N LYS A 56 -4.88 -9.86 -5.04
CA LYS A 56 -5.35 -9.37 -6.34
C LYS A 56 -6.83 -9.68 -6.51
N GLY A 57 -7.61 -8.66 -6.83
CA GLY A 57 -9.01 -8.79 -7.18
C GLY A 57 -9.20 -9.27 -8.62
N PRO A 58 -10.45 -9.61 -9.00
CA PRO A 58 -10.77 -10.15 -10.33
C PRO A 58 -10.44 -9.20 -11.49
N ASN A 59 -10.41 -7.89 -11.25
CA ASN A 59 -10.13 -6.86 -12.25
C ASN A 59 -8.68 -6.33 -12.17
N PHE A 60 -7.81 -6.96 -11.39
CA PHE A 60 -6.44 -6.47 -11.20
C PHE A 60 -5.67 -6.34 -12.53
N ASP A 61 -5.86 -7.29 -13.45
CA ASP A 61 -5.16 -7.29 -14.74
C ASP A 61 -5.56 -6.11 -15.64
N ASP A 62 -6.68 -5.43 -15.38
CA ASP A 62 -7.11 -4.24 -16.14
C ASP A 62 -6.22 -3.02 -15.83
N ILE A 63 -5.80 -2.87 -14.57
CA ILE A 63 -4.95 -1.75 -14.12
C ILE A 63 -3.46 -2.10 -14.14
N ARG A 64 -3.14 -3.40 -14.16
CA ARG A 64 -1.77 -3.90 -14.09
C ARG A 64 -0.82 -3.27 -15.12
N PRO A 65 -1.15 -3.11 -16.41
CA PRO A 65 -0.23 -2.50 -17.37
C PRO A 65 0.14 -1.07 -17.02
N PHE A 66 -0.80 -0.32 -16.42
CA PHE A 66 -0.56 1.04 -15.96
C PHE A 66 0.35 1.06 -14.73
N LEU A 67 0.13 0.17 -13.77
CA LEU A 67 1.01 0.01 -12.60
C LEU A 67 2.44 -0.39 -13.01
N GLU A 68 2.58 -1.32 -13.95
CA GLU A 68 3.88 -1.75 -14.48
C GLU A 68 4.60 -0.59 -15.19
N MET A 69 3.88 0.25 -15.92
CA MET A 69 4.43 1.47 -16.53
C MET A 69 4.92 2.48 -15.47
N ILE A 70 4.14 2.73 -14.42
CA ILE A 70 4.55 3.62 -13.31
C ILE A 70 5.87 3.13 -12.69
N VAL A 71 5.94 1.83 -12.38
CA VAL A 71 7.15 1.23 -11.78
C VAL A 71 8.34 1.30 -12.74
N ALA A 72 8.12 1.07 -14.04
CA ALA A 72 9.18 1.12 -15.03
C ALA A 72 9.75 2.55 -15.24
N HIS A 73 8.96 3.58 -14.96
CA HIS A 73 9.31 4.98 -15.16
C HIS A 73 9.34 5.79 -13.85
N GLN A 74 9.59 5.14 -12.72
CA GLN A 74 9.53 5.78 -11.39
C GLN A 74 10.43 7.02 -11.29
N ASP A 75 11.61 6.99 -11.92
CA ASP A 75 12.58 8.11 -11.94
C ASP A 75 12.13 9.31 -12.77
N GLU A 76 11.06 9.17 -13.56
CA GLU A 76 10.50 10.21 -14.44
C GLU A 76 9.17 10.77 -13.92
N LEU A 77 8.67 10.25 -12.79
CA LEU A 77 7.42 10.72 -12.19
C LEU A 77 7.61 12.11 -11.56
N PRO A 78 6.57 12.97 -11.59
CA PRO A 78 6.60 14.23 -10.85
C PRO A 78 6.86 13.99 -9.37
N ASP A 79 7.67 14.84 -8.74
CA ASP A 79 7.96 14.78 -7.30
C ASP A 79 6.66 14.85 -6.47
N ASP A 80 5.61 15.52 -6.97
CA ASP A 80 4.32 15.64 -6.31
C ASP A 80 3.50 14.32 -6.26
N TRP A 81 3.98 13.26 -6.91
CA TRP A 81 3.34 11.94 -6.94
C TRP A 81 4.07 10.89 -6.07
N LEU A 82 5.27 11.22 -5.60
CA LEU A 82 6.09 10.39 -4.69
C LEU A 82 5.91 10.87 -3.24
#